data_AF-A0A7V9BFD3-F1
#
_entry.id   AF-A0A7V9BFD3-F1
#
_cell.length_a   1.000
_cell.length_b   1.000
_cell.length_c   1.000
_cell.angle_alpha   90.00
_cell.angle_beta   90.00
_cell.angle_gamma   90.00
#
_symmetry.space_group_name_H-M   'P 1'
#
loop_
_entity.id
_entity.type
_entity.pdbx_description
1 polymer ?
#
loop_
_entity_poly.entity_id
_entity_poly.type
_entity_poly.pdbx_seq_one_letter_code
_entity_poly.pdbx_strand_id
1 'polypeptide(L)'
;MVVVCAYLGRSMSVAQSIPPAENPAPATLEIVWQQDASAYVFARSAAGDLTADGVRIGLPAAVALPFARGKVTVRRLDVRELVRLADAPPPLLELGDGARAVFAVIELARRSVLEGLVHPHLDHGDGWWYAFWGATLDESVHETLERIADALPAVGASAFDGDPAATVHDLYPVLVDQIARDRLRATGVRLANPARSRRPGALELFLEGLTAPEPVLPRHSGYAALERRLSRWVNDGLDRLSAAPWQLALHLDERPAGDGPEALFLELWLQAGDDPTLGLPAALVWNGGGGVFSFLRASDPRRDLIRQLAELEPILTEAGIELDALEPTEVELGPDAVSSFLREAMPRLEQRGVPVLLPSAWLRAPSRLRINLTATSGSGTRASGLLSPAALARFDWRLAIGDAVLTEEELGALAAAKQPFIRVAGHWHALRHSEIERALRFLERRRSSGGTSGAGIVELVRAVSGLETDEAGLELGAVTLDAPLAELLRGGDRRFRALPTPAAMRFDLFPFQERGHGWLRLLGDLGVGGILADDMGLGKTVQAIAMLLSEREEAGSDALGPTLVVCPMSVVRQWGAEIERFAPSLRVHLHHGVGRL
;
A
#
# COMPACT_ATOMS: atom_id res chain seq x y z
N MET A 1 -19.59 27.96 40.82
CA MET A 1 -20.88 28.58 40.42
C MET A 1 -21.75 27.47 39.86
N VAL A 2 -23.03 27.41 40.23
CA VAL A 2 -23.90 26.24 39.95
C VAL A 2 -24.55 26.34 38.57
N VAL A 3 -24.60 25.21 37.84
CA VAL A 3 -25.67 24.93 36.87
C VAL A 3 -26.18 23.51 37.11
N VAL A 4 -27.49 23.37 37.28
CA VAL A 4 -28.23 22.10 37.37
C VAL A 4 -29.19 22.07 36.18
N CYS A 5 -29.42 20.90 35.58
CA CYS A 5 -30.65 20.66 34.82
C CYS A 5 -31.08 19.20 34.89
N ALA A 6 -32.38 18.94 35.11
CA ALA A 6 -32.97 17.61 35.28
C ALA A 6 -34.43 17.57 34.80
N TYR A 7 -34.81 16.53 34.07
CA TYR A 7 -36.17 16.17 33.59
C TYR A 7 -36.11 14.64 33.32
N LEU A 8 -37.01 13.72 33.71
CA LEU A 8 -38.25 13.67 34.52
C LEU A 8 -38.27 12.30 35.26
N GLY A 9 -39.15 11.98 36.23
CA GLY A 9 -40.24 12.74 36.84
C GLY A 9 -41.49 11.87 37.08
N ARG A 10 -41.62 11.25 38.27
CA ARG A 10 -42.90 10.84 38.89
C ARG A 10 -42.71 10.63 40.39
N SER A 11 -43.46 11.39 41.19
CA SER A 11 -43.47 11.27 42.66
C SER A 11 -44.66 10.47 43.15
N MET A 12 -44.43 9.65 44.17
CA MET A 12 -45.44 9.28 45.17
C MET A 12 -44.73 9.13 46.51
N SER A 13 -45.18 9.89 47.51
CA SER A 13 -44.80 9.65 48.90
C SER A 13 -45.88 8.82 49.59
N VAL A 14 -45.48 7.78 50.30
CA VAL A 14 -46.26 7.20 51.39
C VAL A 14 -45.28 6.85 52.50
N ALA A 15 -45.43 7.50 53.65
CA ALA A 15 -44.80 7.05 54.88
C ALA A 15 -45.65 5.93 55.48
N GLN A 16 -45.11 4.73 55.59
CA GLN A 16 -45.63 3.69 56.48
C GLN A 16 -44.47 3.03 57.24
N SER A 17 -44.73 2.74 58.51
CA SER A 17 -43.80 2.12 59.45
C SER A 17 -43.41 0.72 59.01
N ILE A 18 -42.11 0.44 58.95
CA ILE A 18 -41.57 -0.91 58.72
C ILE A 18 -41.36 -1.60 60.08
N PRO A 19 -41.85 -2.84 60.30
CA PRO A 19 -41.61 -3.61 61.53
C PRO A 19 -40.14 -4.07 61.64
N PRO A 20 -39.68 -4.61 62.79
CA PRO A 20 -38.30 -5.09 62.94
C PRO A 20 -37.95 -6.22 61.97
N ALA A 21 -36.65 -6.33 61.67
CA ALA A 21 -36.12 -7.07 60.52
C ALA A 21 -36.27 -8.61 60.61
N GLU A 22 -36.71 -9.21 59.50
CA GLU A 22 -36.58 -10.64 59.19
C GLU A 22 -36.00 -10.86 57.78
N ASN A 23 -34.99 -10.08 57.41
CA ASN A 23 -34.17 -10.36 56.23
C ASN A 23 -32.70 -10.09 56.57
N PRO A 24 -31.80 -11.08 56.55
CA PRO A 24 -30.37 -10.82 56.75
C PRO A 24 -29.87 -9.94 55.61
N ALA A 25 -28.97 -8.99 55.91
CA ALA A 25 -28.39 -8.14 54.87
C ALA A 25 -27.69 -9.01 53.80
N PRO A 26 -27.72 -8.61 52.52
CA PRO A 26 -27.05 -9.36 51.47
C PRO A 26 -25.54 -9.44 51.76
N ALA A 27 -24.93 -10.58 51.44
CA ALA A 27 -23.50 -10.75 51.58
C ALA A 27 -22.76 -9.85 50.56
N THR A 28 -21.65 -9.24 50.98
CA THR A 28 -20.86 -8.36 50.12
C THR A 28 -19.69 -9.09 49.49
N LEU A 29 -19.40 -8.80 48.22
CA LEU A 29 -18.16 -9.17 47.55
C LEU A 29 -17.04 -8.25 48.05
N GLU A 30 -15.93 -8.85 48.46
CA GLU A 30 -14.72 -8.18 48.90
C GLU A 30 -13.54 -8.60 48.03
N ILE A 31 -12.65 -7.65 47.73
CA ILE A 31 -11.45 -7.87 46.92
C ILE A 31 -10.26 -7.20 47.60
N VAL A 32 -9.13 -7.91 47.69
CA VAL A 32 -7.86 -7.39 48.23
C VAL A 32 -6.73 -7.70 47.24
N TRP A 33 -6.14 -6.66 46.66
CA TRP A 33 -4.98 -6.76 45.76
C TRP A 33 -3.71 -7.18 46.53
N GLN A 34 -2.80 -7.89 45.86
CA GLN A 34 -1.57 -8.44 46.43
C GLN A 34 -0.35 -8.03 45.60
N GLN A 35 0.80 -7.87 46.26
CA GLN A 35 2.09 -7.55 45.63
C GLN A 35 2.57 -8.58 44.58
N ASP A 36 2.02 -9.79 44.55
CA ASP A 36 2.35 -10.84 43.58
C ASP A 36 1.46 -10.81 42.32
N ALA A 37 0.94 -9.62 41.98
CA ALA A 37 0.03 -9.33 40.88
C ALA A 37 -1.24 -10.22 40.87
N SER A 38 -1.77 -10.54 42.05
CA SER A 38 -2.99 -11.35 42.19
C SER A 38 -3.99 -10.75 43.18
N ALA A 39 -5.25 -11.16 43.09
CA ALA A 39 -6.32 -10.68 43.96
C ALA A 39 -6.90 -11.81 44.81
N TYR A 40 -7.12 -11.55 46.09
CA TYR A 40 -7.96 -12.39 46.94
C TYR A 40 -9.39 -11.87 46.94
N VAL A 41 -10.33 -12.76 46.62
CA VAL A 41 -11.76 -12.47 46.48
C VAL A 41 -12.57 -13.39 47.37
N PHE A 42 -13.49 -12.84 48.13
CA PHE A 42 -14.34 -13.57 49.09
C PHE A 42 -15.67 -12.83 49.30
N ALA A 43 -16.66 -13.54 49.80
CA ALA A 43 -17.91 -12.97 50.29
C ALA A 43 -17.83 -12.74 51.81
N ARG A 44 -18.33 -11.59 52.28
CA ARG A 44 -18.55 -11.28 53.69
C ARG A 44 -20.03 -11.40 54.01
N SER A 45 -20.40 -12.21 54.99
CA SER A 45 -21.79 -12.35 55.45
C SER A 45 -22.24 -11.11 56.23
N ALA A 46 -23.55 -10.94 56.41
CA ALA A 46 -24.11 -9.91 57.31
C ALA A 46 -23.63 -10.04 58.78
N ALA A 47 -23.17 -11.23 59.20
CA ALA A 47 -22.58 -11.46 60.52
C ALA A 47 -21.07 -11.16 60.57
N GLY A 48 -20.46 -10.82 59.42
CA GLY A 48 -19.03 -10.55 59.29
C GLY A 48 -18.17 -11.77 58.95
N ASP A 49 -18.76 -12.97 58.80
CA ASP A 49 -18.04 -14.19 58.43
C ASP A 49 -17.51 -14.10 56.99
N LEU A 50 -16.32 -14.64 56.76
CA LEU A 50 -15.66 -14.62 55.46
C LEU A 50 -15.71 -16.00 54.81
N THR A 51 -16.20 -16.10 53.57
CA THR A 51 -16.33 -17.35 52.82
C THR A 51 -15.97 -17.16 51.33
N ALA A 52 -15.64 -18.26 50.63
CA ALA A 52 -15.53 -18.29 49.18
C ALA A 52 -16.89 -18.56 48.49
N ASP A 53 -17.98 -18.77 49.25
CA ASP A 53 -19.30 -19.04 48.69
C ASP A 53 -19.83 -17.86 47.85
N GLY A 54 -20.56 -18.18 46.79
CA GLY A 54 -20.97 -17.21 45.77
C GLY A 54 -19.88 -16.88 44.74
N VAL A 55 -18.59 -17.00 45.08
CA VAL A 55 -17.47 -16.71 44.16
C VAL A 55 -16.98 -18.00 43.48
N ARG A 56 -17.18 -18.08 42.14
CA ARG A 56 -16.86 -19.27 41.34
C ARG A 56 -15.61 -19.15 40.46
N ILE A 57 -15.07 -17.94 40.28
CA ILE A 57 -13.86 -17.65 39.50
C ILE A 57 -12.64 -17.82 40.40
N GLY A 58 -11.49 -18.21 39.83
CA GLY A 58 -10.23 -18.36 40.55
C GLY A 58 -10.09 -19.62 41.40
N LEU A 59 -8.86 -19.87 41.84
CA LEU A 59 -8.48 -21.07 42.60
C LEU A 59 -8.79 -20.90 44.09
N PRO A 60 -9.32 -21.93 44.78
CA PRO A 60 -9.56 -21.86 46.22
C PRO A 60 -8.22 -21.88 46.98
N ALA A 61 -8.02 -20.93 47.89
CA ALA A 61 -6.83 -20.80 48.71
C ALA A 61 -7.18 -20.60 50.19
N ALA A 62 -6.46 -21.27 51.10
CA ALA A 62 -6.64 -21.13 52.54
C ALA A 62 -5.61 -20.14 53.12
N VAL A 63 -6.02 -18.88 53.24
CA VAL A 63 -5.15 -17.73 53.56
C VAL A 63 -5.40 -17.25 55.00
N ALA A 64 -4.34 -16.90 55.73
CA ALA A 64 -4.47 -16.19 57.00
C ALA A 64 -4.54 -14.67 56.70
N LEU A 65 -5.73 -14.11 56.76
CA LEU A 65 -5.95 -12.68 56.51
C LEU A 65 -5.68 -11.89 57.80
N PRO A 66 -5.00 -10.72 57.78
CA PRO A 66 -4.61 -9.97 58.99
C PRO A 66 -5.77 -9.61 59.94
N PHE A 67 -6.98 -9.54 59.39
CA PHE A 67 -8.22 -9.14 60.04
C PHE A 67 -9.16 -10.32 60.37
N ALA A 68 -8.75 -11.56 60.07
CA ALA A 68 -9.55 -12.76 60.30
C ALA A 68 -8.97 -13.61 61.45
N ARG A 69 -9.85 -14.24 62.24
CA ARG A 69 -9.44 -15.20 63.27
C ARG A 69 -9.17 -16.57 62.66
N GLY A 70 -7.94 -16.77 62.17
CA GLY A 70 -7.47 -18.03 61.59
C GLY A 70 -7.41 -18.01 60.07
N LYS A 71 -7.33 -19.19 59.45
CA LYS A 71 -7.31 -19.31 57.98
C LYS A 71 -8.74 -19.26 57.43
N VAL A 72 -8.92 -18.46 56.39
CA VAL A 72 -10.16 -18.29 55.63
C VAL A 72 -9.97 -18.89 54.24
N THR A 73 -11.01 -19.53 53.71
CA THR A 73 -11.04 -19.96 52.31
C THR A 73 -11.44 -18.78 51.44
N VAL A 74 -10.53 -18.35 50.57
CA VAL A 74 -10.74 -17.28 49.57
C VAL A 74 -10.56 -17.84 48.16
N ARG A 75 -10.94 -17.06 47.14
CA ARG A 75 -10.55 -17.28 45.75
C ARG A 75 -9.33 -16.42 45.43
N ARG A 76 -8.27 -17.02 44.90
CA ARG A 76 -7.14 -16.30 44.30
C ARG A 76 -7.39 -16.18 42.80
N LEU A 77 -7.37 -14.94 42.29
CA LEU A 77 -7.57 -14.60 40.89
C LEU A 77 -6.29 -13.97 40.30
N ASP A 78 -6.00 -14.29 39.04
CA ASP A 78 -5.06 -13.50 38.23
C ASP A 78 -5.71 -12.19 37.72
N VAL A 79 -4.92 -11.30 37.12
CA VAL A 79 -5.38 -10.00 36.59
C VAL A 79 -6.51 -10.14 35.56
N ARG A 80 -6.43 -11.14 34.67
CA ARG A 80 -7.44 -11.41 33.65
C ARG A 80 -8.71 -11.99 34.26
N GLU A 81 -8.61 -12.82 35.29
CA GLU A 81 -9.75 -13.28 36.09
C GLU A 81 -10.41 -12.11 36.83
N LEU A 82 -9.63 -11.16 37.36
CA LEU A 82 -10.13 -9.96 38.02
C LEU A 82 -10.86 -9.02 37.03
N VAL A 83 -10.32 -8.78 35.84
CA VAL A 83 -11.00 -8.01 34.78
C VAL A 83 -12.32 -8.69 34.37
N ARG A 84 -12.32 -10.02 34.20
CA ARG A 84 -13.55 -10.80 33.90
C ARG A 84 -14.58 -10.78 35.04
N LEU A 85 -14.14 -10.72 36.30
CA LEU A 85 -15.02 -10.58 37.46
C LEU A 85 -15.73 -9.22 37.46
N ALA A 86 -15.08 -8.16 36.96
CA ALA A 86 -15.69 -6.85 36.81
C ALA A 86 -16.70 -6.77 35.64
N ASP A 87 -16.48 -7.52 34.54
CA ASP A 87 -17.47 -7.64 33.46
C ASP A 87 -18.75 -8.38 33.88
N ALA A 88 -18.62 -9.36 34.78
CA ALA A 88 -19.71 -10.21 35.22
C ALA A 88 -19.65 -10.50 36.73
N PRO A 89 -19.94 -9.50 37.59
CA PRO A 89 -19.92 -9.68 39.04
C PRO A 89 -20.99 -10.70 39.50
N PRO A 90 -20.77 -11.44 40.59
CA PRO A 90 -21.71 -12.44 41.07
C PRO A 90 -23.07 -11.81 41.43
N PRO A 91 -24.19 -12.19 40.77
CA PRO A 91 -25.46 -11.45 40.86
C PRO A 91 -26.20 -11.60 42.21
N LEU A 92 -25.62 -12.35 43.15
CA LEU A 92 -26.15 -12.61 44.50
C LEU A 92 -25.34 -11.91 45.60
N LEU A 93 -24.31 -11.13 45.23
CA LEU A 93 -23.45 -10.39 46.16
C LEU A 93 -23.50 -8.91 45.82
N GLU A 94 -23.65 -8.05 46.83
CA GLU A 94 -23.47 -6.61 46.65
C GLU A 94 -21.97 -6.27 46.64
N LEU A 95 -21.55 -5.22 45.92
CA LEU A 95 -20.15 -4.79 45.97
C LEU A 95 -19.84 -4.13 47.32
N GLY A 96 -18.92 -4.72 48.10
CA GLY A 96 -18.30 -4.09 49.26
C GLY A 96 -17.26 -3.05 48.85
N ASP A 97 -16.80 -2.22 49.78
CA ASP A 97 -16.01 -1.02 49.46
C ASP A 97 -14.66 -1.36 48.82
N GLY A 98 -14.00 -2.47 49.23
CA GLY A 98 -12.78 -2.95 48.57
C GLY A 98 -13.02 -3.39 47.12
N ALA A 99 -14.15 -4.06 46.85
CA ALA A 99 -14.54 -4.44 45.50
C ALA A 99 -14.90 -3.21 44.63
N ARG A 100 -15.58 -2.22 45.20
CA ARG A 100 -15.91 -0.95 44.51
C ARG A 100 -14.66 -0.18 44.12
N ALA A 101 -13.69 -0.04 45.03
CA ALA A 101 -12.43 0.63 44.75
C ALA A 101 -11.65 -0.07 43.62
N VAL A 102 -11.47 -1.40 43.71
CA VAL A 102 -10.80 -2.18 42.65
C VAL A 102 -11.54 -2.07 41.30
N PHE A 103 -12.86 -2.13 41.29
CA PHE A 103 -13.64 -1.96 40.06
C PHE A 103 -13.55 -0.54 39.49
N ALA A 104 -13.40 0.49 40.33
CA ALA A 104 -13.15 1.86 39.88
C ALA A 104 -11.77 2.00 39.20
N VAL A 105 -10.72 1.33 39.69
CA VAL A 105 -9.42 1.29 39.00
C VAL A 105 -9.52 0.55 37.66
N ILE A 106 -10.30 -0.55 37.59
CA ILE A 106 -10.57 -1.27 36.33
C ILE A 106 -11.26 -0.37 35.32
N GLU A 107 -12.28 0.40 35.72
CA GLU A 107 -12.98 1.30 34.82
C GLU A 107 -12.10 2.47 34.37
N LEU A 108 -11.29 3.03 35.27
CA LEU A 108 -10.29 4.04 34.92
C LEU A 108 -9.29 3.49 33.90
N ALA A 109 -8.76 2.27 34.10
CA ALA A 109 -7.87 1.62 33.14
C ALA A 109 -8.55 1.35 31.78
N ARG A 110 -9.83 0.93 31.76
CA ARG A 110 -10.62 0.78 30.52
C ARG A 110 -10.76 2.08 29.77
N ARG A 111 -10.97 3.18 30.50
CA ARG A 111 -11.07 4.54 29.96
C ARG A 111 -9.73 4.99 29.39
N SER A 112 -8.62 4.89 30.13
CA SER A 112 -7.28 5.21 29.63
C SER A 112 -6.91 4.45 28.34
N VAL A 113 -7.26 3.15 28.26
CA VAL A 113 -7.06 2.35 27.04
C VAL A 113 -8.02 2.73 25.91
N LEU A 114 -9.23 3.23 26.19
CA LEU A 114 -10.14 3.78 25.16
C LEU A 114 -9.62 5.10 24.61
N GLU A 115 -9.18 5.98 25.51
CA GLU A 115 -8.65 7.31 25.25
C GLU A 115 -7.19 7.27 24.79
N GLY A 116 -6.63 6.09 24.49
CA GLY A 116 -5.28 5.94 23.94
C GLY A 116 -4.14 6.43 24.85
N LEU A 117 -4.39 6.63 26.14
CA LEU A 117 -3.42 7.05 27.16
C LEU A 117 -2.50 5.90 27.59
N VAL A 118 -1.95 5.18 26.60
CA VAL A 118 -1.06 4.02 26.78
C VAL A 118 0.13 4.12 25.85
N HIS A 119 1.28 3.65 26.32
CA HIS A 119 2.52 3.67 25.55
C HIS A 119 3.25 2.31 25.64
N PRO A 120 3.93 1.87 24.58
CA PRO A 120 4.76 0.67 24.65
C PRO A 120 5.93 0.88 25.61
N HIS A 121 6.10 -0.06 26.55
CA HIS A 121 7.14 -0.05 27.58
C HIS A 121 7.91 -1.38 27.59
N LEU A 122 9.21 -1.35 27.88
CA LEU A 122 10.11 -2.51 27.86
C LEU A 122 10.96 -2.51 29.13
N ASP A 123 10.76 -3.52 29.98
CA ASP A 123 11.37 -3.62 31.32
C ASP A 123 12.17 -4.92 31.51
N HIS A 124 13.01 -4.96 32.56
CA HIS A 124 13.88 -6.09 32.89
C HIS A 124 13.94 -6.38 34.40
N GLY A 125 13.24 -7.44 34.81
CA GLY A 125 13.23 -8.00 36.17
C GLY A 125 13.66 -9.48 36.19
N ASP A 126 14.19 -9.96 37.31
CA ASP A 126 14.52 -11.38 37.55
C ASP A 126 15.31 -12.13 36.45
N GLY A 127 16.08 -11.40 35.65
CA GLY A 127 16.85 -11.94 34.52
C GLY A 127 16.04 -12.22 33.24
N TRP A 128 14.82 -11.69 33.17
CA TRP A 128 13.92 -11.75 32.01
C TRP A 128 13.61 -10.34 31.50
N TRP A 129 13.18 -10.26 30.25
CA TRP A 129 12.69 -9.02 29.64
C TRP A 129 11.18 -9.12 29.46
N TYR A 130 10.49 -7.99 29.61
CA TYR A 130 9.04 -7.91 29.58
C TYR A 130 8.60 -6.76 28.67
N ALA A 131 7.69 -7.05 27.74
CA ALA A 131 6.97 -6.01 27.01
C ALA A 131 5.67 -5.71 27.76
N PHE A 132 5.36 -4.43 27.97
CA PHE A 132 4.12 -3.97 28.60
C PHE A 132 3.51 -2.78 27.85
N TRP A 133 2.21 -2.57 27.98
CA TRP A 133 1.60 -1.26 27.76
C TRP A 133 1.65 -0.46 29.06
N GLY A 134 2.58 0.48 29.14
CA GLY A 134 2.65 1.45 30.21
C GLY A 134 1.46 2.41 30.14
N ALA A 135 0.99 2.84 31.31
CA ALA A 135 -0.08 3.83 31.41
C ALA A 135 0.51 5.25 31.38
N THR A 136 -0.07 6.12 30.56
CA THR A 136 0.23 7.55 30.63
C THR A 136 -0.58 8.16 31.78
N LEU A 137 0.09 8.80 32.73
CA LEU A 137 -0.53 9.51 33.84
C LEU A 137 -0.65 10.99 33.49
N ASP A 138 -1.86 11.42 33.10
CA ASP A 138 -2.20 12.84 33.11
C ASP A 138 -2.71 13.27 34.51
N GLU A 139 -2.90 14.58 34.69
CA GLU A 139 -3.36 15.16 35.96
C GLU A 139 -4.75 14.63 36.39
N SER A 140 -5.65 14.37 35.43
CA SER A 140 -7.01 13.89 35.68
C SER A 140 -7.04 12.42 36.10
N VAL A 141 -6.21 11.58 35.49
CA VAL A 141 -5.99 10.19 35.89
C VAL A 141 -5.38 10.14 37.28
N HIS A 142 -4.35 10.96 37.55
CA HIS A 142 -3.71 11.03 38.87
C HIS A 142 -4.70 11.46 39.97
N GLU A 143 -5.43 12.57 39.79
CA GLU A 143 -6.51 12.99 40.70
C GLU A 143 -7.61 11.94 40.90
N THR A 144 -7.83 11.07 39.92
CA THR A 144 -8.83 9.99 40.02
C THR A 144 -8.27 8.80 40.82
N LEU A 145 -6.99 8.45 40.65
CA LEU A 145 -6.32 7.42 41.44
C LEU A 145 -6.25 7.81 42.91
N GLU A 146 -5.88 9.05 43.24
CA GLU A 146 -5.86 9.55 44.63
C GLU A 146 -7.25 9.48 45.27
N ARG A 147 -8.31 9.90 44.57
CA ARG A 147 -9.70 9.78 45.07
C ARG A 147 -10.17 8.34 45.28
N ILE A 148 -9.63 7.37 44.52
CA ILE A 148 -9.91 5.95 44.73
C ILE A 148 -9.11 5.42 45.93
N ALA A 149 -7.87 5.87 46.12
CA ALA A 149 -7.03 5.54 47.27
C ALA A 149 -7.64 6.05 48.58
N ASP A 150 -8.12 7.30 48.63
CA ASP A 150 -8.84 7.88 49.78
C ASP A 150 -10.11 7.08 50.15
N ALA A 151 -10.76 6.45 49.16
CA ALA A 151 -11.96 5.65 49.34
C ALA A 151 -11.68 4.16 49.63
N LEU A 152 -10.43 3.69 49.49
CA LEU A 152 -10.06 2.29 49.71
C LEU A 152 -10.01 2.01 51.22
N PRO A 153 -10.79 1.05 51.74
CA PRO A 153 -10.72 0.71 53.16
C PRO A 153 -9.35 0.10 53.49
N ALA A 154 -8.83 0.36 54.69
CA ALA A 154 -7.48 -0.08 55.13
C ALA A 154 -7.22 -1.60 54.97
N VAL A 155 -8.27 -2.42 54.90
CA VAL A 155 -8.18 -3.85 54.57
C VAL A 155 -7.67 -4.12 53.14
N GLY A 156 -8.06 -3.30 52.18
CA GLY A 156 -7.62 -3.36 50.79
C GLY A 156 -6.13 -3.04 50.63
N ALA A 157 -5.61 -2.14 51.46
CA ALA A 157 -4.21 -1.73 51.50
C ALA A 157 -3.28 -2.69 52.28
N SER A 158 -3.82 -3.76 52.88
CA SER A 158 -3.08 -4.60 53.83
C SER A 158 -1.90 -5.38 53.24
N ALA A 159 -1.83 -5.54 51.92
CA ALA A 159 -0.67 -6.13 51.23
C ALA A 159 0.47 -5.14 50.96
N PHE A 160 0.23 -3.82 51.13
CA PHE A 160 1.18 -2.74 50.81
C PHE A 160 1.47 -1.91 52.07
N ASP A 161 1.77 -2.58 53.18
CA ASP A 161 2.03 -1.99 54.50
C ASP A 161 0.93 -1.03 55.03
N GLY A 162 -0.29 -1.13 54.49
CA GLY A 162 -1.41 -0.26 54.81
C GLY A 162 -1.51 1.02 53.99
N ASP A 163 -0.69 1.19 52.94
CA ASP A 163 -0.70 2.33 52.02
C ASP A 163 -1.75 2.16 50.89
N PRO A 164 -2.84 2.94 50.90
CA PRO A 164 -3.88 2.85 49.87
C PRO A 164 -3.43 3.38 48.51
N ALA A 165 -2.57 4.39 48.49
CA ALA A 165 -2.07 5.01 47.27
C ALA A 165 -1.13 4.03 46.56
N ALA A 166 -0.17 3.43 47.27
CA ALA A 166 0.69 2.38 46.72
C ALA A 166 -0.13 1.21 46.14
N THR A 167 -1.20 0.79 46.82
CA THR A 167 -2.09 -0.28 46.36
C THR A 167 -2.77 0.06 45.02
N VAL A 168 -3.27 1.29 44.87
CA VAL A 168 -4.00 1.74 43.67
C VAL A 168 -3.04 2.04 42.51
N HIS A 169 -1.89 2.66 42.79
CA HIS A 169 -0.85 2.96 41.78
C HIS A 169 -0.10 1.72 41.28
N ASP A 170 -0.02 0.64 42.06
CA ASP A 170 0.50 -0.65 41.62
C ASP A 170 -0.52 -1.42 40.74
N LEU A 171 -1.78 -1.46 41.18
CA LEU A 171 -2.87 -2.14 40.47
C LEU A 171 -3.18 -1.53 39.10
N TYR A 172 -3.16 -0.20 38.99
CA TYR A 172 -3.55 0.54 37.77
C TYR A 172 -2.74 0.16 36.50
N PRO A 173 -1.39 0.24 36.46
CA PRO A 173 -0.61 -0.10 35.26
C PRO A 173 -0.76 -1.57 34.86
N VAL A 174 -0.89 -2.48 35.84
CA VAL A 174 -1.09 -3.91 35.60
C VAL A 174 -2.44 -4.17 34.91
N LEU A 175 -3.50 -3.45 35.30
CA LEU A 175 -4.79 -3.50 34.63
C LEU A 175 -4.75 -2.89 33.22
N VAL A 176 -4.06 -1.76 33.04
CA VAL A 176 -3.90 -1.11 31.73
C VAL A 176 -3.23 -2.05 30.72
N ASP A 177 -2.15 -2.73 31.09
CA ASP A 177 -1.48 -3.71 30.22
C ASP A 177 -2.40 -4.87 29.83
N GLN A 178 -3.08 -5.48 30.82
CA GLN A 178 -3.98 -6.61 30.57
C GLN A 178 -5.14 -6.22 29.65
N ILE A 179 -5.77 -5.05 29.86
CA ILE A 179 -6.90 -4.56 29.07
C ILE A 179 -6.46 -4.19 27.64
N ALA A 180 -5.29 -3.58 27.48
CA ALA A 180 -4.72 -3.27 26.17
C ALA A 180 -4.45 -4.53 25.35
N ARG A 181 -3.80 -5.55 25.95
CA ARG A 181 -3.58 -6.86 25.32
C ARG A 181 -4.88 -7.53 24.89
N ASP A 182 -5.85 -7.62 25.80
CA ASP A 182 -7.11 -8.32 25.51
C ASP A 182 -7.88 -7.65 24.37
N ARG A 183 -7.86 -6.31 24.27
CA ARG A 183 -8.43 -5.57 23.13
C ARG A 183 -7.71 -5.82 21.81
N LEU A 184 -6.38 -5.74 21.79
CA LEU A 184 -5.58 -5.97 20.57
C LEU A 184 -5.76 -7.41 20.06
N ARG A 185 -5.88 -8.37 20.98
CA ARG A 185 -6.12 -9.78 20.64
C ARG A 185 -7.55 -10.05 20.19
N ALA A 186 -8.55 -9.44 20.82
CA ALA A 186 -9.96 -9.57 20.42
C ALA A 186 -10.22 -9.02 19.01
N THR A 187 -9.49 -7.96 18.61
CA THR A 187 -9.55 -7.38 17.26
C THR A 187 -8.62 -8.05 16.24
N GLY A 188 -7.75 -8.97 16.68
CA GLY A 188 -6.80 -9.68 15.81
C GLY A 188 -5.64 -8.83 15.29
N VAL A 189 -5.38 -7.68 15.91
CA VAL A 189 -4.28 -6.77 15.52
C VAL A 189 -2.93 -7.45 15.70
N ARG A 190 -2.05 -7.31 14.70
CA ARG A 190 -0.66 -7.77 14.74
C ARG A 190 0.27 -6.59 14.49
N LEU A 191 1.12 -6.27 15.46
CA LEU A 191 2.08 -5.17 15.38
C LEU A 191 3.39 -5.56 14.66
N ALA A 192 3.64 -6.86 14.50
CA ALA A 192 4.78 -7.41 13.76
C ALA A 192 4.31 -8.27 12.58
N ASN A 193 5.14 -8.36 11.54
CA ASN A 193 4.93 -9.25 10.40
C ASN A 193 5.95 -10.42 10.43
N PRO A 194 5.60 -11.58 11.02
CA PRO A 194 6.54 -12.69 11.19
C PRO A 194 7.00 -13.33 9.87
N ALA A 195 6.37 -13.01 8.73
CA ALA A 195 6.75 -13.58 7.44
C ALA A 195 8.06 -13.02 6.84
N ARG A 196 8.67 -11.99 7.44
CA ARG A 196 9.84 -11.30 6.88
C ARG A 196 11.22 -11.79 7.34
N SER A 197 11.35 -12.54 8.44
CA SER A 197 12.66 -12.96 8.96
C SER A 197 12.70 -14.38 9.53
N ARG A 198 13.79 -15.12 9.26
CA ARG A 198 14.11 -16.39 9.93
C ARG A 198 14.69 -16.23 11.34
N ARG A 199 15.03 -15.00 11.74
CA ARG A 199 15.50 -14.64 13.09
C ARG A 199 14.92 -13.26 13.43
N PRO A 200 13.83 -13.18 14.21
CA PRO A 200 13.22 -11.90 14.52
C PRO A 200 14.15 -11.04 15.37
N GLY A 201 14.19 -9.74 15.09
CA GLY A 201 14.98 -8.77 15.83
C GLY A 201 14.33 -8.38 17.17
N ALA A 202 15.08 -7.66 18.03
CA ALA A 202 14.58 -7.17 19.32
C ALA A 202 13.23 -6.43 19.20
N LEU A 203 13.08 -5.58 18.17
CA LEU A 203 11.86 -4.80 17.94
C LEU A 203 10.69 -5.69 17.49
N GLU A 204 10.94 -6.69 16.65
CA GLU A 204 9.88 -7.61 16.20
C GLU A 204 9.39 -8.46 17.38
N LEU A 205 10.31 -9.04 18.16
CA LEU A 205 9.98 -9.78 19.39
C LEU A 205 9.25 -8.91 20.42
N PHE A 206 9.62 -7.63 20.54
CA PHE A 206 8.94 -6.68 21.41
C PHE A 206 7.50 -6.38 20.96
N LEU A 207 7.29 -6.10 19.68
CA LEU A 207 5.97 -5.84 19.10
C LEU A 207 5.06 -7.08 19.12
N GLU A 208 5.63 -8.29 18.96
CA GLU A 208 4.92 -9.54 19.21
C GLU A 208 4.55 -9.66 20.69
N GLY A 209 5.49 -9.38 21.60
CA GLY A 209 5.28 -9.37 23.05
C GLY A 209 4.14 -8.46 23.51
N LEU A 210 3.97 -7.27 22.91
CA LEU A 210 2.86 -6.35 23.22
C LEU A 210 1.46 -6.89 22.84
N THR A 211 1.38 -7.92 22.01
CA THR A 211 0.10 -8.58 21.63
C THR A 211 0.01 -10.03 22.15
N ALA A 212 1.05 -10.51 22.85
CA ALA A 212 1.13 -11.84 23.43
C ALA A 212 0.25 -11.99 24.70
N PRO A 213 -0.19 -13.22 25.04
CA PRO A 213 -0.86 -13.51 26.32
C PRO A 213 -0.05 -13.12 27.54
N GLU A 214 1.26 -13.40 27.49
CA GLU A 214 2.20 -13.16 28.58
C GLU A 214 3.14 -12.02 28.19
N PRO A 215 3.55 -11.15 29.13
CA PRO A 215 4.48 -10.06 28.84
C PRO A 215 5.93 -10.52 28.62
N VAL A 216 6.28 -11.74 29.05
CA VAL A 216 7.66 -12.28 29.04
C VAL A 216 8.19 -12.46 27.61
N LEU A 217 9.35 -11.88 27.34
CA LEU A 217 10.01 -11.91 26.04
C LEU A 217 11.05 -13.04 25.91
N PRO A 218 11.21 -13.65 24.72
CA PRO A 218 12.32 -14.55 24.41
C PRO A 218 13.67 -13.85 24.55
N ARG A 219 14.72 -14.55 25.00
CA ARG A 219 16.05 -13.98 25.22
C ARG A 219 16.65 -13.39 23.93
N HIS A 220 17.00 -12.10 23.97
CA HIS A 220 17.67 -11.39 22.87
C HIS A 220 18.60 -10.29 23.41
N SER A 221 19.79 -10.14 22.85
CA SER A 221 20.81 -9.20 23.36
C SER A 221 20.52 -7.72 23.09
N GLY A 222 19.67 -7.44 22.09
CA GLY A 222 19.34 -6.08 21.65
C GLY A 222 18.35 -5.32 22.55
N TYR A 223 17.73 -5.91 23.57
CA TYR A 223 16.69 -5.23 24.35
C TYR A 223 17.21 -4.00 25.11
N ALA A 224 18.38 -4.06 25.75
CA ALA A 224 19.01 -2.89 26.40
C ALA A 224 19.43 -1.76 25.44
N ALA A 225 19.36 -1.97 24.12
CA ALA A 225 19.49 -0.90 23.13
C ALA A 225 18.13 -0.42 22.61
N LEU A 226 17.10 -1.26 22.68
CA LEU A 226 15.72 -0.93 22.34
C LEU A 226 15.06 -0.13 23.48
N GLU A 227 15.19 -0.54 24.74
CA GLU A 227 14.67 0.12 25.93
C GLU A 227 15.17 1.58 25.99
N ARG A 228 16.50 1.83 26.01
CA ARG A 228 17.07 3.19 25.87
C ARG A 228 16.67 3.99 24.62
N ARG A 229 16.07 3.39 23.59
CA ARG A 229 15.48 4.13 22.45
C ARG A 229 14.00 4.40 22.69
N LEU A 230 13.28 3.42 23.22
CA LEU A 230 11.88 3.47 23.58
C LEU A 230 11.65 4.51 24.68
N SER A 231 12.38 4.46 25.78
CA SER A 231 12.27 5.41 26.90
C SER A 231 12.56 6.85 26.46
N ARG A 232 13.50 7.09 25.53
CA ARG A 232 13.71 8.43 24.94
C ARG A 232 12.60 8.86 23.99
N TRP A 233 11.98 7.93 23.26
CA TRP A 233 10.83 8.23 22.42
C TRP A 233 9.56 8.48 23.25
N VAL A 234 9.37 7.76 24.36
CA VAL A 234 8.27 8.03 25.30
C VAL A 234 8.51 9.38 25.99
N ASN A 235 9.65 9.56 26.66
CA ASN A 235 9.91 10.73 27.49
C ASN A 235 10.16 12.02 26.68
N ASP A 236 10.96 11.96 25.61
CA ASP A 236 11.31 13.16 24.83
C ASP A 236 10.46 13.29 23.55
N GLY A 237 9.72 12.25 23.16
CA GLY A 237 9.03 12.18 21.87
C GLY A 237 7.55 12.53 21.98
N LEU A 238 6.81 12.03 22.97
CA LEU A 238 5.39 12.38 23.16
C LEU A 238 5.17 13.89 23.32
N ASP A 239 5.99 14.56 24.12
CA ASP A 239 5.93 16.02 24.28
C ASP A 239 6.20 16.76 22.96
N ARG A 240 7.17 16.28 22.16
CA ARG A 240 7.49 16.85 20.84
C ARG A 240 6.41 16.58 19.79
N LEU A 241 5.81 15.39 19.81
CA LEU A 241 4.72 15.01 18.92
C LEU A 241 3.44 15.81 19.25
N SER A 242 3.13 15.97 20.53
CA SER A 242 1.97 16.75 20.99
C SER A 242 2.13 18.25 20.72
N ALA A 243 3.35 18.79 20.88
CA ALA A 243 3.64 20.21 20.66
C ALA A 243 3.88 20.60 19.19
N ALA A 244 4.14 19.63 18.29
CA ALA A 244 4.33 19.91 16.87
C ALA A 244 2.98 20.27 16.21
N PRO A 245 2.88 21.40 15.49
CA PRO A 245 1.62 21.93 14.99
C PRO A 245 1.03 21.07 13.86
N TRP A 246 -0.27 21.25 13.61
CA TRP A 246 -0.90 20.76 12.39
C TRP A 246 -0.40 21.55 11.19
N GLN A 247 0.02 20.84 10.15
CA GLN A 247 0.38 21.41 8.86
C GLN A 247 -0.81 21.28 7.90
N LEU A 248 -1.11 22.35 7.16
CA LEU A 248 -2.10 22.31 6.08
C LEU A 248 -1.56 21.50 4.91
N ALA A 249 -2.35 20.51 4.49
CA ALA A 249 -2.15 19.69 3.30
C ALA A 249 -3.35 19.89 2.35
N LEU A 250 -3.13 19.65 1.05
CA LEU A 250 -4.20 19.64 0.06
C LEU A 250 -4.37 18.23 -0.50
N HIS A 251 -5.59 17.75 -0.61
CA HIS A 251 -5.90 16.47 -1.24
C HIS A 251 -6.79 16.72 -2.45
N LEU A 252 -6.34 16.28 -3.62
CA LEU A 252 -7.14 16.27 -4.83
C LEU A 252 -7.80 14.88 -4.92
N ASP A 253 -9.12 14.84 -4.80
CA ASP A 253 -9.93 13.62 -4.84
C ASP A 253 -10.77 13.56 -6.12
N GLU A 254 -11.02 12.36 -6.64
CA GLU A 254 -11.75 12.12 -7.89
C GLU A 254 -13.01 11.30 -7.57
N ARG A 255 -14.17 11.97 -7.60
CA ARG A 255 -15.45 11.43 -7.09
C ARG A 255 -16.46 11.23 -8.23
N PRO A 256 -17.25 10.14 -8.21
CA PRO A 256 -18.26 9.89 -9.23
C PRO A 256 -19.45 10.85 -9.09
N ALA A 257 -19.66 11.72 -10.08
CA ALA A 257 -20.74 12.71 -10.08
C ALA A 257 -22.09 12.13 -10.57
N GLY A 258 -22.56 11.04 -9.95
CA GLY A 258 -23.83 10.39 -10.29
C GLY A 258 -23.87 9.90 -11.75
N ASP A 259 -24.82 10.41 -12.53
CA ASP A 259 -24.96 10.13 -13.98
C ASP A 259 -24.03 10.99 -14.87
N GLY A 260 -23.17 11.83 -14.28
CA GLY A 260 -22.23 12.72 -14.97
C GLY A 260 -20.79 12.18 -15.04
N PRO A 261 -19.89 12.90 -15.76
CA PRO A 261 -18.45 12.63 -15.71
C PRO A 261 -17.90 12.85 -14.30
N GLU A 262 -16.82 12.14 -13.94
CA GLU A 262 -16.16 12.27 -12.63
C GLU A 262 -15.78 13.74 -12.33
N ALA A 263 -16.10 14.18 -11.11
CA ALA A 263 -15.83 15.52 -10.62
C ALA A 263 -14.63 15.48 -9.66
N LEU A 264 -13.76 16.49 -9.76
CA LEU A 264 -12.57 16.61 -8.94
C LEU A 264 -12.81 17.61 -7.82
N PHE A 265 -12.42 17.23 -6.61
CA PHE A 265 -12.56 18.06 -5.42
C PHE A 265 -11.17 18.36 -4.85
N LEU A 266 -10.93 19.62 -4.51
CA LEU A 266 -9.79 20.00 -3.68
C LEU A 266 -10.24 20.08 -2.23
N GLU A 267 -9.82 19.12 -1.43
CA GLU A 267 -10.08 19.04 0.00
C GLU A 267 -8.92 19.65 0.79
N LEU A 268 -9.24 20.39 1.85
CA LEU A 268 -8.26 20.77 2.87
C LEU A 268 -8.07 19.63 3.86
N TRP A 269 -6.81 19.33 4.18
CA TRP A 269 -6.41 18.31 5.14
C TRP A 269 -5.48 18.92 6.19
N LEU A 270 -5.49 18.36 7.39
CA LEU A 270 -4.50 18.64 8.41
C LEU A 270 -3.63 17.41 8.60
N GLN A 271 -2.33 17.59 8.35
CA GLN A 271 -1.31 16.58 8.48
C GLN A 271 -0.39 16.91 9.66
N ALA A 272 0.09 15.89 10.33
CA ALA A 272 1.09 16.03 11.37
C ALA A 272 2.43 16.51 10.78
N GLY A 273 2.97 17.63 11.29
CA GLY A 273 4.23 18.21 10.80
C GLY A 273 5.50 17.39 11.11
N ASP A 274 5.37 16.32 11.87
CA ASP A 274 6.42 15.39 12.29
C ASP A 274 6.23 13.95 11.74
N ASP A 275 5.00 13.56 11.42
CA ASP A 275 4.62 12.27 10.86
C ASP A 275 3.68 12.44 9.67
N PRO A 276 4.20 12.44 8.43
CA PRO A 276 3.38 12.61 7.23
C PRO A 276 2.42 11.42 6.97
N THR A 277 2.40 10.36 7.78
CA THR A 277 1.39 9.30 7.68
C THR A 277 0.11 9.62 8.45
N LEU A 278 0.14 10.57 9.38
CA LEU A 278 -1.01 10.99 10.18
C LEU A 278 -1.65 12.25 9.58
N GLY A 279 -2.68 12.06 8.75
CA GLY A 279 -3.48 13.13 8.16
C GLY A 279 -4.98 12.90 8.34
N LEU A 280 -5.74 13.98 8.53
CA LEU A 280 -7.19 13.97 8.72
C LEU A 280 -7.86 15.05 7.83
N PRO A 281 -9.06 14.79 7.27
CA PRO A 281 -9.81 15.82 6.53
C PRO A 281 -10.17 16.99 7.42
N ALA A 282 -9.99 18.22 6.93
CA ALA A 282 -10.28 19.44 7.69
C ALA A 282 -11.76 19.56 8.06
N ALA A 283 -12.68 18.99 7.28
CA ALA A 283 -14.12 18.97 7.57
C ALA A 283 -14.49 18.43 8.97
N LEU A 284 -13.64 17.58 9.57
CA LEU A 284 -13.84 17.09 10.94
C LEU A 284 -13.71 18.20 12.01
N VAL A 285 -13.03 19.31 11.72
CA VAL A 285 -12.88 20.47 12.61
C VAL A 285 -14.22 21.19 12.81
N TRP A 286 -15.07 21.24 11.77
CA TRP A 286 -16.40 21.89 11.84
C TRP A 286 -17.51 20.95 12.32
N ASN A 287 -17.49 19.69 11.89
CA ASN A 287 -18.53 18.70 12.17
C ASN A 287 -18.51 18.10 13.60
N GLY A 288 -17.99 18.83 14.59
CA GLY A 288 -17.91 18.41 15.99
C GLY A 288 -16.81 17.38 16.31
N GLY A 289 -15.97 17.01 15.34
CA GLY A 289 -14.87 16.06 15.50
C GLY A 289 -13.60 16.61 16.16
N GLY A 290 -13.61 17.86 16.66
CA GLY A 290 -12.46 18.54 17.22
C GLY A 290 -11.70 17.76 18.31
N GLY A 291 -12.40 16.94 19.09
CA GLY A 291 -11.81 16.05 20.10
C GLY A 291 -10.78 15.05 19.54
N VAL A 292 -10.92 14.63 18.28
CA VAL A 292 -9.97 13.73 17.60
C VAL A 292 -8.63 14.41 17.36
N PHE A 293 -8.65 15.71 17.00
CA PHE A 293 -7.43 16.48 16.79
C PHE A 293 -6.73 16.83 18.10
N SER A 294 -7.50 17.26 19.11
CA SER A 294 -6.95 17.61 20.44
C SER A 294 -6.42 16.39 21.22
N PHE A 295 -6.92 15.19 20.92
CA PHE A 295 -6.36 13.95 21.43
C PHE A 295 -4.96 13.68 20.83
N LEU A 296 -4.78 13.94 19.54
CA LEU A 296 -3.53 13.67 18.84
C LEU A 296 -2.45 14.73 19.09
N ARG A 297 -2.84 16.01 19.27
CA ARG A 297 -1.92 17.17 19.41
C ARG A 297 -2.49 18.25 20.31
N ALA A 298 -1.61 18.96 21.02
CA ALA A 298 -1.97 20.10 21.87
C ALA A 298 -2.20 21.42 21.09
N SER A 299 -1.88 21.48 19.79
CA SER A 299 -2.16 22.68 18.98
C SER A 299 -3.62 22.77 18.56
N ASP A 300 -4.14 24.00 18.44
CA ASP A 300 -5.51 24.24 17.97
C ASP A 300 -5.56 24.02 16.44
N PRO A 301 -6.21 22.94 15.96
CA PRO A 301 -6.25 22.59 14.55
C PRO A 301 -6.94 23.66 13.71
N ARG A 302 -7.98 24.33 14.25
CA ARG A 302 -8.74 25.36 13.54
C ARG A 302 -7.89 26.60 13.35
N ARG A 303 -7.15 26.99 14.39
CA ARG A 303 -6.24 28.14 14.34
C ARG A 303 -5.06 27.89 13.40
N ASP A 304 -4.45 26.71 13.45
CA ASP A 304 -3.36 26.33 12.56
C ASP A 304 -3.82 26.29 11.10
N LEU A 305 -5.01 25.75 10.84
CA LEU A 305 -5.63 25.70 9.52
C LEU A 305 -5.89 27.09 8.94
N ILE A 306 -6.61 27.94 9.66
CA ILE A 306 -6.98 29.30 9.19
C ILE A 306 -5.73 30.14 8.92
N ARG A 307 -4.71 30.07 9.80
CA ARG A 307 -3.45 30.78 9.60
C ARG A 307 -2.75 30.34 8.30
N GLN A 308 -2.61 29.04 8.09
CA GLN A 308 -1.93 28.51 6.90
C GLN A 308 -2.74 28.76 5.64
N LEU A 309 -4.07 28.63 5.68
CA LEU A 309 -4.93 28.90 4.54
C LEU A 309 -4.79 30.35 4.08
N ALA A 310 -4.77 31.33 4.98
CA ALA A 310 -4.55 32.74 4.64
C ALA A 310 -3.17 33.01 3.99
N GLU A 311 -2.16 32.18 4.25
CA GLU A 311 -0.85 32.25 3.59
C GLU A 311 -0.91 31.69 2.15
N LEU A 312 -1.82 30.74 1.86
CA LEU A 312 -1.96 30.04 0.57
C LEU A 312 -3.09 30.59 -0.32
N GLU A 313 -4.08 31.25 0.26
CA GLU A 313 -5.26 31.81 -0.41
C GLU A 313 -4.90 32.59 -1.69
N PRO A 314 -3.89 33.49 -1.73
CA PRO A 314 -3.51 34.15 -2.99
C PRO A 314 -3.08 33.21 -4.11
N ILE A 315 -2.45 32.07 -3.80
CA ILE A 315 -2.03 31.06 -4.79
C ILE A 315 -3.25 30.29 -5.32
N LEU A 316 -4.23 30.01 -4.44
CA LEU A 316 -5.46 29.31 -4.79
C LEU A 316 -6.38 30.20 -5.64
N THR A 317 -6.56 31.46 -5.25
CA THR A 317 -7.36 32.44 -6.02
C THR A 317 -6.74 32.74 -7.39
N GLU A 318 -5.41 32.85 -7.50
CA GLU A 318 -4.73 32.97 -8.80
C GLU A 318 -4.98 31.74 -9.70
N ALA A 319 -5.18 30.55 -9.12
CA ALA A 319 -5.55 29.34 -9.85
C ALA A 319 -7.06 29.20 -10.13
N GLY A 320 -7.88 30.20 -9.79
CA GLY A 320 -9.33 30.17 -9.95
C GLY A 320 -10.06 29.30 -8.91
N ILE A 321 -9.48 29.14 -7.73
CA ILE A 321 -10.00 28.31 -6.64
C ILE A 321 -10.42 29.20 -5.47
N GLU A 322 -11.71 29.20 -5.16
CA GLU A 322 -12.30 29.94 -4.04
C GLU A 322 -12.98 28.94 -3.09
N LEU A 323 -12.60 28.97 -1.81
CA LEU A 323 -13.14 28.13 -0.74
C LEU A 323 -14.19 28.92 0.06
N ASP A 324 -15.10 28.22 0.74
CA ASP A 324 -16.06 28.87 1.64
C ASP A 324 -15.33 29.62 2.77
N ALA A 325 -15.73 30.86 3.04
CA ALA A 325 -15.04 31.74 4.00
C ALA A 325 -15.36 31.43 5.48
N LEU A 326 -16.44 30.68 5.75
CA LEU A 326 -16.87 30.26 7.09
C LEU A 326 -16.39 28.84 7.40
N GLU A 327 -16.50 27.94 6.42
CA GLU A 327 -16.20 26.51 6.51
C GLU A 327 -15.32 26.02 5.33
N PRO A 328 -14.10 26.55 5.17
CA PRO A 328 -13.16 26.12 4.12
C PRO A 328 -12.77 24.65 4.34
N THR A 329 -13.40 23.76 3.56
CA THR A 329 -13.34 22.31 3.75
C THR A 329 -13.01 21.61 2.44
N GLU A 330 -13.82 21.81 1.40
CA GLU A 330 -13.56 21.34 0.04
C GLU A 330 -14.18 22.28 -1.01
N VAL A 331 -13.72 22.16 -2.27
CA VAL A 331 -14.27 22.87 -3.42
C VAL A 331 -14.21 22.00 -4.67
N GLU A 332 -15.27 22.00 -5.47
CA GLU A 332 -15.30 21.33 -6.78
C GLU A 332 -14.48 22.12 -7.81
N LEU A 333 -13.51 21.46 -8.46
CA LEU A 333 -12.63 22.08 -9.44
C LEU A 333 -13.13 21.87 -10.87
N GLY A 334 -13.43 22.99 -11.55
CA GLY A 334 -13.68 23.00 -12.99
C GLY A 334 -12.44 22.63 -13.83
N PRO A 335 -12.62 22.31 -15.13
CA PRO A 335 -11.54 21.87 -16.03
C PRO A 335 -10.31 22.80 -16.00
N ASP A 336 -10.55 24.09 -16.08
CA ASP A 336 -9.51 25.13 -16.17
C ASP A 336 -8.84 25.36 -14.80
N ALA A 337 -9.60 25.24 -13.70
CA ALA A 337 -9.09 25.33 -12.34
C ALA A 337 -8.16 24.15 -12.00
N VAL A 338 -8.50 22.92 -12.38
CA VAL A 338 -7.59 21.76 -12.24
C VAL A 338 -6.32 21.97 -13.07
N SER A 339 -6.46 22.47 -14.31
CA SER A 339 -5.31 22.78 -15.17
C SER A 339 -4.40 23.84 -14.52
N SER A 340 -4.96 24.97 -14.08
CA SER A 340 -4.19 26.04 -13.41
C SER A 340 -3.58 25.57 -12.09
N PHE A 341 -4.31 24.79 -11.29
CA PHE A 341 -3.82 24.20 -10.04
C PHE A 341 -2.56 23.35 -10.28
N LEU A 342 -2.63 22.37 -11.18
CA LEU A 342 -1.52 21.46 -11.48
C LEU A 342 -0.35 22.17 -12.17
N ARG A 343 -0.62 23.22 -12.95
CA ARG A 343 0.39 23.95 -13.73
C ARG A 343 1.12 25.02 -12.93
N GLU A 344 0.40 25.76 -12.09
CA GLU A 344 0.86 27.03 -11.51
C GLU A 344 0.87 27.01 -9.98
N ALA A 345 -0.20 26.52 -9.35
CA ALA A 345 -0.30 26.48 -7.88
C ALA A 345 0.59 25.39 -7.27
N MET A 346 0.48 24.14 -7.73
CA MET A 346 1.14 22.97 -7.14
C MET A 346 2.67 23.15 -7.01
N PRO A 347 3.43 23.64 -8.01
CA PRO A 347 4.87 23.87 -7.85
C PRO A 347 5.22 24.96 -6.81
N ARG A 348 4.33 25.95 -6.60
CA ARG A 348 4.51 27.02 -5.59
C ARG A 348 4.15 26.52 -4.19
N LEU A 349 3.19 25.61 -4.08
CA LEU A 349 2.81 24.92 -2.84
C LEU A 349 3.95 24.00 -2.38
N GLU A 350 4.51 23.19 -3.28
CA GLU A 350 5.69 22.34 -3.02
C GLU A 350 6.90 23.16 -2.54
N GLN A 351 7.19 24.31 -3.17
CA GLN A 351 8.27 25.21 -2.75
C GLN A 351 8.08 25.80 -1.34
N ARG A 352 6.83 25.91 -0.88
CA ARG A 352 6.48 26.32 0.50
C ARG A 352 6.39 25.13 1.46
N GLY A 353 6.68 23.92 1.00
CA GLY A 353 6.59 22.69 1.79
C GLY A 353 5.16 22.21 2.05
N VAL A 354 4.15 22.77 1.36
CA VAL A 354 2.75 22.33 1.49
C VAL A 354 2.59 21.02 0.71
N PRO A 355 2.25 19.91 1.37
CA PRO A 355 2.07 18.63 0.70
C PRO A 355 0.75 18.62 -0.08
N VAL A 356 0.84 18.16 -1.33
CA VAL A 356 -0.31 17.94 -2.22
C VAL A 356 -0.43 16.44 -2.49
N LEU A 357 -1.52 15.84 -2.02
CA LEU A 357 -1.88 14.45 -2.26
C LEU A 357 -2.74 14.37 -3.52
N LEU A 358 -2.31 13.56 -4.49
CA LEU A 358 -3.00 13.35 -5.77
C LEU A 358 -3.84 12.06 -5.75
N PRO A 359 -4.88 11.93 -6.60
CA PRO A 359 -5.71 10.75 -6.65
C PRO A 359 -4.89 9.46 -6.80
N SER A 360 -5.13 8.49 -5.93
CA SER A 360 -4.32 7.25 -5.90
C SER A 360 -4.42 6.43 -7.21
N ALA A 361 -5.49 6.62 -7.99
CA ALA A 361 -5.65 6.05 -9.32
C ALA A 361 -4.53 6.51 -10.29
N TRP A 362 -4.22 7.81 -10.29
CA TRP A 362 -3.20 8.42 -11.17
C TRP A 362 -1.80 7.89 -10.85
N LEU A 363 -1.52 7.60 -9.57
CA LEU A 363 -0.23 7.08 -9.10
C LEU A 363 -0.07 5.56 -9.33
N ARG A 364 -1.15 4.79 -9.20
CA ARG A 364 -1.12 3.32 -9.33
C ARG A 364 -1.08 2.83 -10.78
N ALA A 365 -1.69 3.56 -11.70
CA ALA A 365 -1.77 3.21 -13.11
C ALA A 365 -1.36 4.39 -14.01
N PRO A 366 -0.06 4.76 -14.06
CA PRO A 366 0.44 5.73 -15.02
C PRO A 366 0.05 5.26 -16.43
N SER A 367 -0.62 6.13 -17.16
CA SER A 367 -1.25 5.77 -18.43
C SER A 367 -0.18 5.64 -19.50
N ARG A 368 -0.08 4.48 -20.16
CA ARG A 368 0.95 4.27 -21.17
C ARG A 368 0.59 4.97 -22.48
N LEU A 369 1.54 5.75 -23.00
CA LEU A 369 1.47 6.27 -24.36
C LEU A 369 1.57 5.12 -25.36
N ARG A 370 0.57 5.03 -26.23
CA ARG A 370 0.50 4.11 -27.36
C ARG A 370 0.70 4.86 -28.67
N ILE A 371 1.12 4.15 -29.70
CA ILE A 371 1.18 4.66 -31.07
C ILE A 371 0.21 3.86 -31.94
N ASN A 372 -0.84 4.51 -32.41
CA ASN A 372 -1.74 3.99 -33.43
C ASN A 372 -1.11 4.20 -34.81
N LEU A 373 -1.22 3.20 -35.67
CA LEU A 373 -0.69 3.19 -37.02
C LEU A 373 -1.82 3.09 -38.03
N THR A 374 -1.92 4.02 -38.97
CA THR A 374 -2.75 3.86 -40.17
C THR A 374 -1.86 3.73 -41.40
N ALA A 375 -1.98 2.62 -42.13
CA ALA A 375 -1.27 2.41 -43.39
C ALA A 375 -2.27 2.41 -44.57
N THR A 376 -1.99 3.23 -45.57
CA THR A 376 -2.77 3.31 -46.82
C THR A 376 -1.88 2.99 -48.02
N SER A 377 -2.46 2.36 -49.05
CA SER A 377 -1.76 2.04 -50.28
C SER A 377 -1.41 3.29 -51.08
N GLY A 378 -0.25 3.27 -51.73
CA GLY A 378 0.20 4.37 -52.59
C GLY A 378 -0.69 4.51 -53.83
N SER A 379 -1.27 5.69 -54.05
CA SER A 379 -1.96 6.03 -55.31
C SER A 379 -0.95 6.26 -56.45
N GLY A 380 -0.32 5.17 -56.88
CA GLY A 380 0.61 5.08 -58.00
C GLY A 380 -0.01 4.32 -59.17
N THR A 381 0.16 4.85 -60.38
CA THR A 381 -0.41 4.31 -61.63
C THR A 381 -0.15 2.81 -61.81
N ARG A 382 -1.12 2.08 -62.38
CA ARG A 382 -1.01 0.65 -62.75
C ARG A 382 0.23 0.38 -63.64
N ALA A 383 1.37 0.10 -63.03
CA ALA A 383 2.53 -0.46 -63.70
C ALA A 383 2.31 -1.96 -63.88
N SER A 384 2.30 -2.43 -65.13
CA SER A 384 2.12 -3.83 -65.47
C SER A 384 3.37 -4.66 -65.12
N GLY A 385 3.29 -5.43 -64.04
CA GLY A 385 4.33 -6.35 -63.59
C GLY A 385 4.04 -6.81 -62.16
N LEU A 386 4.47 -8.02 -61.76
CA LEU A 386 4.33 -8.45 -60.37
C LEU A 386 5.14 -7.51 -59.45
N LEU A 387 4.44 -6.81 -58.56
CA LEU A 387 4.95 -6.14 -57.36
C LEU A 387 6.25 -5.32 -57.56
N SER A 388 6.14 -4.11 -58.12
CA SER A 388 7.26 -3.16 -58.05
C SER A 388 7.52 -2.75 -56.58
N PRO A 389 8.76 -2.87 -56.04
CA PRO A 389 9.07 -2.52 -54.64
C PRO A 389 8.97 -1.02 -54.31
N ALA A 390 8.70 -0.16 -55.29
CA ALA A 390 8.65 1.28 -55.14
C ALA A 390 7.28 1.72 -54.57
N ALA A 391 7.27 2.16 -53.31
CA ALA A 391 6.17 2.86 -52.66
C ALA A 391 4.82 2.10 -52.59
N LEU A 392 4.78 1.02 -51.81
CA LEU A 392 3.55 0.26 -51.57
C LEU A 392 2.62 0.92 -50.54
N ALA A 393 3.17 1.53 -49.48
CA ALA A 393 2.40 2.06 -48.36
C ALA A 393 2.81 3.50 -47.95
N ARG A 394 1.85 4.22 -47.37
CA ARG A 394 2.01 5.49 -46.64
C ARG A 394 1.56 5.27 -45.20
N PHE A 395 2.41 5.60 -44.24
CA PHE A 395 2.10 5.52 -42.81
C PHE A 395 1.73 6.86 -42.23
N ASP A 396 0.61 6.91 -41.53
CA ASP A 396 0.20 7.95 -40.62
C ASP A 396 0.30 7.40 -39.19
N TRP A 397 1.21 7.97 -38.41
CA TRP A 397 1.53 7.57 -37.04
C TRP A 397 0.93 8.58 -36.07
N ARG A 398 0.04 8.13 -35.19
CA ARG A 398 -0.66 9.01 -34.23
C ARG A 398 -0.50 8.46 -32.83
N LEU A 399 -0.21 9.31 -31.85
CA LEU A 399 -0.17 8.88 -30.46
C LEU A 399 -1.56 8.80 -29.86
N ALA A 400 -1.71 7.92 -28.87
CA ALA A 400 -2.95 7.76 -28.14
C ALA A 400 -2.70 7.42 -26.66
N ILE A 401 -3.67 7.76 -25.82
CA ILE A 401 -3.78 7.32 -24.43
C ILE A 401 -5.15 6.65 -24.30
N GLY A 402 -5.17 5.37 -23.92
CA GLY A 402 -6.39 4.57 -24.01
C GLY A 402 -6.90 4.53 -25.45
N ASP A 403 -8.13 4.99 -25.65
CA ASP A 403 -8.80 5.06 -26.97
C ASP A 403 -8.68 6.44 -27.65
N ALA A 404 -8.12 7.44 -26.97
CA ALA A 404 -8.13 8.83 -27.41
C ALA A 404 -6.78 9.26 -28.02
N VAL A 405 -6.85 9.92 -29.17
CA VAL A 405 -5.69 10.31 -29.99
C VAL A 405 -5.17 11.68 -29.54
N LEU A 406 -3.86 11.78 -29.36
CA LEU A 406 -3.14 13.03 -29.06
C LEU A 406 -2.49 13.61 -30.33
N THR A 407 -2.49 14.94 -30.41
CA THR A 407 -1.74 15.70 -31.41
C THR A 407 -0.27 15.90 -31.01
N GLU A 408 0.59 16.17 -32.00
CA GLU A 408 2.00 16.50 -31.75
C GLU A 408 2.16 17.85 -31.03
N GLU A 409 1.22 18.78 -31.21
CA GLU A 409 1.18 20.08 -30.54
C GLU A 409 0.90 19.94 -29.03
N GLU A 410 -0.10 19.13 -28.65
CA GLU A 410 -0.40 18.81 -27.25
C GLU A 410 0.79 18.13 -26.57
N LEU A 411 1.41 17.15 -27.24
CA LEU A 411 2.57 16.44 -26.70
C LEU A 411 3.81 17.36 -26.56
N GLY A 412 4.01 18.26 -27.51
CA GLY A 412 5.05 19.30 -27.44
C GLY A 412 4.85 20.26 -26.27
N ALA A 413 3.60 20.68 -26.03
CA ALA A 413 3.24 21.51 -24.88
C ALA A 413 3.51 20.81 -23.53
N LEU A 414 3.16 19.52 -23.41
CA LEU A 414 3.46 18.72 -22.21
C LEU A 414 4.97 18.59 -21.96
N ALA A 415 5.75 18.32 -23.01
CA ALA A 415 7.20 18.19 -22.92
C ALA A 415 7.88 19.50 -22.48
N ALA A 416 7.48 20.62 -23.11
CA ALA A 416 8.01 21.94 -22.81
C ALA A 416 7.68 22.40 -21.38
N ALA A 417 6.45 22.12 -20.93
CA ALA A 417 6.02 22.44 -19.56
C ALA A 417 6.63 21.52 -18.49
N LYS A 418 7.33 20.44 -18.87
CA LYS A 418 7.83 19.37 -17.98
C LYS A 418 6.74 18.75 -17.09
N GLN A 419 5.49 18.80 -17.51
CA GLN A 419 4.34 18.39 -16.72
C GLN A 419 3.92 16.95 -17.08
N PRO A 420 3.61 16.11 -16.07
CA PRO A 420 3.20 14.73 -16.30
C PRO A 420 1.68 14.56 -16.52
N PHE A 421 0.85 15.60 -16.36
CA PHE A 421 -0.61 15.46 -16.36
C PHE A 421 -1.28 16.05 -17.62
N ILE A 422 -2.21 15.29 -18.21
CA ILE A 422 -3.08 15.73 -19.32
C ILE A 422 -4.51 15.24 -19.11
N ARG A 423 -5.51 16.05 -19.48
CA ARG A 423 -6.90 15.62 -19.55
C ARG A 423 -7.23 15.10 -20.94
N VAL A 424 -7.75 13.88 -21.03
CA VAL A 424 -8.08 13.20 -22.29
C VAL A 424 -9.42 12.47 -22.14
N ALA A 425 -10.32 12.60 -23.11
CA ALA A 425 -11.65 11.98 -23.12
C ALA A 425 -12.49 12.18 -21.83
N GLY A 426 -12.23 13.26 -21.08
CA GLY A 426 -12.90 13.59 -19.82
C GLY A 426 -12.09 13.27 -18.56
N HIS A 427 -11.14 12.33 -18.61
CA HIS A 427 -10.36 11.86 -17.45
C HIS A 427 -8.95 12.47 -17.44
N TRP A 428 -8.28 12.45 -16.29
CA TRP A 428 -6.89 12.89 -16.14
C TRP A 428 -5.91 11.72 -16.16
N HIS A 429 -4.81 11.90 -16.90
CA HIS A 429 -3.81 10.87 -17.12
C HIS A 429 -2.43 11.36 -16.67
N ALA A 430 -1.80 10.58 -15.80
CA ALA A 430 -0.40 10.75 -15.41
C ALA A 430 0.53 10.00 -16.38
N LEU A 431 1.46 10.72 -16.98
CA LEU A 431 2.47 10.29 -17.94
C LEU A 431 3.87 10.49 -17.35
N ARG A 432 4.82 9.60 -17.62
CA ARG A 432 6.22 9.86 -17.25
C ARG A 432 6.85 10.81 -18.25
N HIS A 433 7.64 11.78 -17.77
CA HIS A 433 8.39 12.68 -18.66
C HIS A 433 9.26 11.92 -19.68
N SER A 434 9.85 10.80 -19.25
CA SER A 434 10.62 9.90 -20.12
C SER A 434 9.79 9.13 -21.16
N GLU A 435 8.46 9.03 -21.02
CA GLU A 435 7.56 8.49 -22.03
C GLU A 435 7.25 9.54 -23.09
N ILE A 436 6.94 10.77 -22.66
CA ILE A 436 6.72 11.93 -23.53
C ILE A 436 7.93 12.19 -24.43
N GLU A 437 9.15 12.24 -23.86
CA GLU A 437 10.36 12.42 -24.66
C GLU A 437 10.61 11.27 -25.66
N ARG A 438 10.29 10.02 -25.29
CA ARG A 438 10.49 8.87 -26.18
C ARG A 438 9.50 8.92 -27.34
N ALA A 439 8.25 9.31 -27.09
CA ALA A 439 7.24 9.55 -28.11
C ALA A 439 7.65 10.65 -29.11
N LEU A 440 8.08 11.82 -28.61
CA LEU A 440 8.56 12.91 -29.48
C LEU A 440 9.77 12.48 -30.33
N ARG A 441 10.78 11.87 -29.71
CA ARG A 441 11.96 11.35 -30.44
C ARG A 441 11.60 10.29 -31.49
N PHE A 442 10.55 9.49 -31.28
CA PHE A 442 10.05 8.54 -32.28
C PHE A 442 9.43 9.26 -33.48
N LEU A 443 8.54 10.23 -33.25
CA LEU A 443 7.92 11.04 -34.32
C LEU A 443 8.97 11.83 -35.11
N GLU A 444 9.93 12.46 -34.42
CA GLU A 444 11.00 13.24 -35.05
C GLU A 444 11.87 12.38 -35.98
N ARG A 445 12.32 11.20 -35.54
CA ARG A 445 13.07 10.26 -36.39
C ARG A 445 12.27 9.87 -37.63
N ARG A 446 10.97 9.59 -37.48
CA ARG A 446 10.05 9.29 -38.59
C ARG A 446 9.87 10.46 -39.56
N ARG A 447 9.86 11.72 -39.08
CA ARG A 447 9.86 12.92 -39.95
C ARG A 447 11.20 13.07 -40.70
N SER A 448 12.32 13.01 -39.99
CA SER A 448 13.68 13.22 -40.55
C SER A 448 14.10 12.15 -41.56
N SER A 449 13.62 10.92 -41.45
CA SER A 449 13.93 9.82 -42.38
C SER A 449 13.14 9.83 -43.70
N GLY A 450 12.43 10.92 -44.03
CA GLY A 450 11.62 11.03 -45.26
C GLY A 450 10.15 10.65 -45.06
N GLY A 451 9.50 11.26 -44.07
CA GLY A 451 8.19 10.86 -43.58
C GLY A 451 7.07 10.68 -44.63
N THR A 452 6.13 9.78 -44.34
CA THR A 452 4.88 9.51 -45.08
C THR A 452 5.00 9.08 -46.55
N SER A 453 6.20 8.97 -47.13
CA SER A 453 6.36 8.92 -48.59
C SER A 453 7.01 7.62 -49.10
N GLY A 454 6.19 6.59 -49.31
CA GLY A 454 6.56 5.46 -50.17
C GLY A 454 7.35 4.33 -49.51
N ALA A 455 6.77 3.76 -48.45
CA ALA A 455 7.32 2.58 -47.78
C ALA A 455 7.22 1.30 -48.62
N GLY A 456 8.25 0.45 -48.55
CA GLY A 456 8.23 -0.90 -49.11
C GLY A 456 7.55 -1.92 -48.18
N ILE A 457 7.32 -3.13 -48.68
CA ILE A 457 6.67 -4.22 -47.93
C ILE A 457 7.42 -4.62 -46.64
N VAL A 458 8.76 -4.54 -46.65
CA VAL A 458 9.59 -4.80 -45.46
C VAL A 458 9.33 -3.78 -44.35
N GLU A 459 9.16 -2.51 -44.72
CA GLU A 459 8.87 -1.43 -43.77
C GLU A 459 7.43 -1.51 -43.26
N LEU A 460 6.47 -1.90 -44.11
CA LEU A 460 5.09 -2.23 -43.71
C LEU A 460 5.07 -3.33 -42.65
N VAL A 461 5.78 -4.44 -42.90
CA VAL A 461 5.84 -5.56 -41.97
C VAL A 461 6.53 -5.15 -40.66
N ARG A 462 7.62 -4.40 -40.72
CA ARG A 462 8.31 -3.89 -39.52
C ARG A 462 7.42 -2.95 -38.69
N ALA A 463 6.73 -2.02 -39.34
CA ALA A 463 5.80 -1.08 -38.70
C ALA A 463 4.59 -1.80 -38.05
N VAL A 464 3.96 -2.73 -38.76
CA VAL A 464 2.79 -3.50 -38.28
C VAL A 464 3.16 -4.53 -37.20
N SER A 465 4.42 -4.99 -37.17
CA SER A 465 4.89 -5.99 -36.19
C SER A 465 5.15 -5.46 -34.78
N GLY A 466 5.19 -4.13 -34.58
CA GLY A 466 5.54 -3.52 -33.30
C GLY A 466 7.05 -3.46 -32.99
N LEU A 467 7.91 -4.05 -33.83
CA LEU A 467 9.37 -4.02 -33.63
C LEU A 467 9.92 -2.58 -33.45
N GLU A 468 9.41 -1.60 -34.20
CA GLU A 468 9.87 -0.20 -34.11
C GLU A 468 9.39 0.52 -32.84
N THR A 469 8.20 0.19 -32.35
CA THR A 469 7.68 0.75 -31.10
C THR A 469 8.41 0.14 -29.91
N ASP A 470 8.68 -1.17 -29.95
CA ASP A 470 9.45 -1.89 -28.92
C ASP A 470 10.90 -1.38 -28.85
N GLU A 471 11.57 -1.13 -29.99
CA GLU A 471 12.89 -0.48 -30.04
C GLU A 471 12.90 0.93 -29.42
N ALA A 472 11.77 1.65 -29.46
CA ALA A 472 11.58 2.94 -28.79
C ALA A 472 11.08 2.81 -27.33
N GLY A 473 10.70 1.60 -26.90
CA GLY A 473 10.06 1.30 -25.62
C GLY A 473 8.64 1.88 -25.48
N LEU A 474 7.93 2.02 -26.59
CA LEU A 474 6.55 2.49 -26.69
C LEU A 474 5.64 1.32 -27.08
N GLU A 475 4.36 1.38 -26.74
CA GLU A 475 3.40 0.32 -27.12
C GLU A 475 2.78 0.62 -28.50
N LEU A 476 2.73 -0.39 -29.39
CA LEU A 476 1.88 -0.31 -30.59
C LEU A 476 0.40 -0.45 -30.17
N GLY A 477 -0.42 0.50 -30.61
CA GLY A 477 -1.85 0.53 -30.38
C GLY A 477 -2.65 -0.07 -31.54
N ALA A 478 -3.72 0.60 -31.94
CA ALA A 478 -4.55 0.18 -33.06
C ALA A 478 -3.79 0.28 -34.40
N VAL A 479 -3.85 -0.78 -35.19
CA VAL A 479 -3.29 -0.82 -36.56
C VAL A 479 -4.43 -0.88 -37.56
N THR A 480 -4.60 0.18 -38.33
CA THR A 480 -5.58 0.30 -39.41
C THR A 480 -4.89 0.14 -40.76
N LEU A 481 -5.38 -0.79 -41.57
CA LEU A 481 -4.88 -1.06 -42.91
C LEU A 481 -6.02 -0.88 -43.91
N ASP A 482 -5.74 -0.31 -45.08
CA ASP A 482 -6.71 -0.33 -46.17
C ASP A 482 -6.90 -1.74 -46.76
N ALA A 483 -7.94 -1.94 -47.57
CA ALA A 483 -8.30 -3.27 -48.06
C ALA A 483 -7.16 -3.98 -48.84
N PRO A 484 -6.42 -3.33 -49.77
CA PRO A 484 -5.29 -3.95 -50.46
C PRO A 484 -4.14 -4.36 -49.53
N LEU A 485 -3.72 -3.51 -48.59
CA LEU A 485 -2.64 -3.85 -47.65
C LEU A 485 -3.08 -4.93 -46.66
N ALA A 486 -4.35 -4.90 -46.23
CA ALA A 486 -4.92 -5.94 -45.38
C ALA A 486 -5.03 -7.29 -46.10
N GLU A 487 -5.39 -7.33 -47.39
CA GLU A 487 -5.44 -8.57 -48.17
C GLU A 487 -4.05 -9.19 -48.38
N LEU A 488 -3.04 -8.35 -48.68
CA LEU A 488 -1.64 -8.76 -48.78
C LEU A 488 -1.09 -9.39 -47.49
N LEU A 489 -1.54 -8.89 -46.32
CA LEU A 489 -1.15 -9.40 -45.00
C LEU A 489 -2.05 -10.53 -44.45
N ARG A 490 -3.26 -10.75 -44.99
CA ARG A 490 -4.15 -11.87 -44.62
C ARG A 490 -3.74 -13.22 -45.24
N GLY A 491 -2.92 -13.21 -46.28
CA GLY A 491 -2.47 -14.41 -46.98
C GLY A 491 -1.44 -15.23 -46.21
N GLY A 492 -1.87 -15.96 -45.17
CA GLY A 492 -1.01 -16.79 -44.32
C GLY A 492 -0.59 -16.09 -43.02
N ASP A 493 -0.09 -16.86 -42.04
CA ASP A 493 0.28 -16.40 -40.69
C ASP A 493 1.62 -15.62 -40.69
N ARG A 494 1.67 -14.53 -41.45
CA ARG A 494 2.86 -13.72 -41.78
C ARG A 494 3.22 -12.69 -40.69
N ARG A 495 3.08 -13.07 -39.42
CA ARG A 495 3.58 -12.26 -38.29
C ARG A 495 5.04 -12.63 -38.00
N PHE A 496 5.86 -11.64 -37.64
CA PHE A 496 7.21 -11.94 -37.17
C PHE A 496 7.14 -12.82 -35.90
N ARG A 497 7.80 -13.97 -35.98
CA ARG A 497 7.96 -14.92 -34.89
C ARG A 497 9.38 -15.46 -34.95
N ALA A 498 10.06 -15.51 -33.81
CA ALA A 498 11.32 -16.28 -33.70
C ALA A 498 11.01 -17.75 -33.96
N LEU A 499 11.66 -18.35 -34.95
CA LEU A 499 11.44 -19.75 -35.31
C LEU A 499 12.50 -20.62 -34.62
N PRO A 500 12.07 -21.73 -33.97
CA PRO A 500 12.98 -22.60 -33.26
C PRO A 500 13.99 -23.26 -34.19
N THR A 501 15.02 -23.86 -33.61
CA THR A 501 15.95 -24.74 -34.33
C THR A 501 15.19 -25.83 -35.13
N PRO A 502 15.43 -25.99 -36.45
CA PRO A 502 14.81 -27.04 -37.27
C PRO A 502 15.15 -28.46 -36.78
N ALA A 503 14.24 -29.41 -36.96
CA ALA A 503 14.37 -30.74 -36.38
C ALA A 503 15.52 -31.58 -36.95
N ALA A 504 15.92 -31.32 -38.20
CA ALA A 504 17.05 -31.98 -38.86
C ALA A 504 18.41 -31.32 -38.57
N MET A 505 18.45 -30.26 -37.75
CA MET A 505 19.67 -29.54 -37.39
C MET A 505 20.39 -30.20 -36.21
N ARG A 506 21.72 -30.33 -36.29
CA ARG A 506 22.53 -31.03 -35.27
C ARG A 506 22.88 -30.24 -34.01
N PHE A 507 22.66 -28.92 -34.01
CA PHE A 507 23.04 -28.03 -32.92
C PHE A 507 21.98 -26.94 -32.77
N ASP A 508 21.65 -26.60 -31.52
CA ASP A 508 20.67 -25.56 -31.20
C ASP A 508 21.16 -24.16 -31.61
N LEU A 509 20.24 -23.37 -32.15
CA LEU A 509 20.42 -21.95 -32.41
C LEU A 509 20.43 -21.16 -31.09
N PHE A 510 21.25 -20.10 -31.02
CA PHE A 510 21.09 -19.11 -29.97
C PHE A 510 19.80 -18.30 -30.16
N PRO A 511 19.18 -17.73 -29.10
CA PRO A 511 17.92 -16.99 -29.22
C PRO A 511 17.93 -15.81 -30.20
N PHE A 512 19.10 -15.20 -30.46
CA PHE A 512 19.23 -14.18 -31.50
C PHE A 512 19.27 -14.76 -32.92
N GLN A 513 19.78 -15.99 -33.08
CA GLN A 513 19.79 -16.72 -34.34
C GLN A 513 18.41 -17.28 -34.68
N GLU A 514 17.61 -17.68 -33.69
CA GLU A 514 16.18 -18.04 -33.87
C GLU A 514 15.34 -16.84 -34.38
N ARG A 515 15.65 -15.63 -33.91
CA ARG A 515 15.07 -14.38 -34.46
C ARG A 515 15.51 -14.14 -35.90
N GLY A 516 16.79 -14.31 -36.22
CA GLY A 516 17.31 -14.19 -37.59
C GLY A 516 16.72 -15.22 -38.56
N HIS A 517 16.62 -16.49 -38.13
CA HIS A 517 15.94 -17.58 -38.82
C HIS A 517 14.47 -17.24 -39.11
N GLY A 518 13.72 -16.80 -38.09
CA GLY A 518 12.32 -16.40 -38.24
C GLY A 518 12.12 -15.19 -39.17
N TRP A 519 13.04 -14.22 -39.14
CA TRP A 519 13.05 -13.07 -40.05
C TRP A 519 13.31 -13.50 -41.50
N LEU A 520 14.28 -14.39 -41.74
CA LEU A 520 14.57 -14.93 -43.06
C LEU A 520 13.39 -15.70 -43.65
N ARG A 521 12.74 -16.60 -42.88
CA ARG A 521 11.55 -17.33 -43.35
C ARG A 521 10.41 -16.37 -43.68
N LEU A 522 10.14 -15.36 -42.84
CA LEU A 522 9.14 -14.33 -43.10
C LEU A 522 9.38 -13.60 -44.44
N LEU A 523 10.63 -13.24 -44.76
CA LEU A 523 10.97 -12.63 -46.05
C LEU A 523 10.70 -13.57 -47.23
N GLY A 524 11.06 -14.85 -47.08
CA GLY A 524 10.76 -15.90 -48.06
C GLY A 524 9.25 -16.07 -48.30
N ASP A 525 8.46 -16.15 -47.23
CA ASP A 525 6.99 -16.28 -47.28
C ASP A 525 6.30 -15.04 -47.87
N LEU A 526 6.94 -13.87 -47.77
CA LEU A 526 6.54 -12.61 -48.41
C LEU A 526 7.03 -12.47 -49.86
N GLY A 527 7.87 -13.39 -50.35
CA GLY A 527 8.44 -13.36 -51.69
C GLY A 527 9.47 -12.25 -51.93
N VAL A 528 10.13 -11.77 -50.87
CA VAL A 528 11.13 -10.67 -50.95
C VAL A 528 12.52 -11.10 -50.52
N GLY A 529 13.53 -10.55 -51.19
CA GLY A 529 14.92 -10.67 -50.75
C GLY A 529 15.23 -9.76 -49.56
N GLY A 530 16.24 -10.13 -48.77
CA GLY A 530 16.77 -9.31 -47.68
C GLY A 530 18.29 -9.40 -47.56
N ILE A 531 18.88 -8.45 -46.84
CA ILE A 531 20.31 -8.42 -46.54
C ILE A 531 20.48 -8.75 -45.06
N LEU A 532 20.92 -9.97 -44.74
CA LEU A 532 21.26 -10.35 -43.38
C LEU A 532 22.63 -9.76 -43.00
N ALA A 533 22.60 -8.62 -42.31
CA ALA A 533 23.77 -7.78 -42.02
C ALA A 533 24.28 -7.88 -40.56
N ASP A 534 24.01 -8.99 -39.87
CA ASP A 534 24.57 -9.27 -38.53
C ASP A 534 26.10 -9.07 -38.49
N ASP A 535 26.64 -8.77 -37.31
CA ASP A 535 28.09 -8.62 -37.10
C ASP A 535 28.90 -9.88 -37.47
N MET A 536 30.20 -9.68 -37.67
CA MET A 536 31.14 -10.77 -37.92
C MET A 536 31.23 -11.69 -36.68
N GLY A 537 31.00 -12.99 -36.88
CA GLY A 537 31.03 -14.00 -35.82
C GLY A 537 29.65 -14.45 -35.31
N LEU A 538 28.56 -13.71 -35.57
CA LEU A 538 27.20 -14.05 -35.09
C LEU A 538 26.53 -15.26 -35.81
N GLY A 539 27.22 -15.90 -36.76
CA GLY A 539 26.75 -17.15 -37.37
C GLY A 539 25.69 -16.99 -38.46
N LYS A 540 25.81 -15.97 -39.34
CA LYS A 540 24.93 -15.77 -40.51
C LYS A 540 24.73 -17.03 -41.36
N THR A 541 25.79 -17.81 -41.58
CA THR A 541 25.72 -19.09 -42.31
C THR A 541 24.79 -20.08 -41.63
N VAL A 542 24.85 -20.18 -40.29
CA VAL A 542 24.04 -21.08 -39.48
C VAL A 542 22.56 -20.70 -39.55
N GLN A 543 22.25 -19.39 -39.51
CA GLN A 543 20.87 -18.89 -39.69
C GLN A 543 20.32 -19.20 -41.10
N ALA A 544 21.15 -19.04 -42.14
CA ALA A 544 20.76 -19.38 -43.51
C ALA A 544 20.56 -20.90 -43.69
N ILE A 545 21.41 -21.73 -43.08
CA ILE A 545 21.24 -23.20 -43.07
C ILE A 545 19.93 -23.59 -42.36
N ALA A 546 19.60 -22.93 -41.23
CA ALA A 546 18.35 -23.19 -40.51
C ALA A 546 17.11 -22.86 -41.36
N MET A 547 17.11 -21.72 -42.06
CA MET A 547 16.05 -21.37 -43.03
C MET A 547 15.89 -22.46 -44.11
N LEU A 548 16.98 -22.93 -44.72
CA LEU A 548 16.93 -23.97 -45.76
C LEU A 548 16.46 -25.34 -45.26
N LEU A 549 16.70 -25.65 -43.98
CA LEU A 549 16.15 -26.85 -43.35
C LEU A 549 14.65 -26.71 -43.10
N SER A 550 14.20 -25.61 -42.48
CA SER A 550 12.78 -25.43 -42.15
C SER A 550 11.88 -25.36 -43.39
N GLU A 551 12.33 -24.73 -44.48
CA GLU A 551 11.63 -24.77 -45.78
C GLU A 551 11.41 -26.21 -46.28
N ARG A 552 12.42 -27.09 -46.14
CA ARG A 552 12.36 -28.49 -46.60
C ARG A 552 11.62 -29.42 -45.65
N GLU A 553 11.58 -29.08 -44.35
CA GLU A 553 10.73 -29.76 -43.36
C GLU A 553 9.25 -29.44 -43.61
N GLU A 554 8.93 -28.19 -43.97
CA GLU A 554 7.55 -27.73 -44.22
C GLU A 554 6.99 -28.20 -45.58
N ALA A 555 7.74 -28.00 -46.68
CA ALA A 555 7.28 -28.36 -48.02
C ALA A 555 7.46 -29.84 -48.37
N GLY A 556 8.31 -30.56 -47.61
CA GLY A 556 8.81 -31.88 -47.98
C GLY A 556 10.04 -31.80 -48.89
N SER A 557 11.01 -32.69 -48.67
CA SER A 557 12.36 -32.57 -49.24
C SER A 557 12.44 -32.57 -50.77
N ASP A 558 11.50 -33.23 -51.45
CA ASP A 558 11.44 -33.35 -52.92
C ASP A 558 10.54 -32.28 -53.59
N ALA A 559 9.80 -31.48 -52.83
CA ALA A 559 8.95 -30.41 -53.37
C ALA A 559 9.74 -29.13 -53.73
N LEU A 560 10.93 -28.95 -53.12
CA LEU A 560 11.77 -27.78 -53.31
C LEU A 560 12.99 -28.07 -54.17
N GLY A 561 13.17 -27.25 -55.22
CA GLY A 561 14.31 -27.31 -56.13
C GLY A 561 15.68 -27.05 -55.48
N PRO A 562 16.78 -27.07 -56.26
CA PRO A 562 18.12 -26.84 -55.75
C PRO A 562 18.33 -25.39 -55.32
N THR A 563 18.91 -25.19 -54.14
CA THR A 563 19.33 -23.87 -53.64
C THR A 563 20.74 -23.55 -54.14
N LEU A 564 20.95 -22.38 -54.73
CA LEU A 564 22.28 -21.90 -55.12
C LEU A 564 22.86 -20.96 -54.05
N VAL A 565 24.03 -21.31 -53.50
CA VAL A 565 24.83 -20.41 -52.66
C VAL A 565 26.01 -19.89 -53.46
N VAL A 566 26.10 -18.57 -53.64
CA VAL A 566 27.24 -17.90 -54.27
C VAL A 566 28.09 -17.26 -53.18
N CYS A 567 29.36 -17.63 -53.11
CA CYS A 567 30.30 -17.09 -52.12
C CYS A 567 31.74 -17.04 -52.68
N PRO A 568 32.66 -16.25 -52.08
CA PRO A 568 34.06 -16.21 -52.49
C PRO A 568 34.73 -17.59 -52.43
N MET A 569 35.63 -17.88 -53.38
CA MET A 569 36.33 -19.17 -53.48
C MET A 569 37.01 -19.63 -52.19
N SER A 570 37.46 -18.70 -51.34
CA SER A 570 38.09 -18.99 -50.04
C SER A 570 37.14 -19.64 -49.02
N VAL A 571 35.82 -19.39 -49.11
CA VAL A 571 34.82 -19.87 -48.14
C VAL A 571 33.92 -20.98 -48.68
N VAL A 572 34.02 -21.36 -49.97
CA VAL A 572 33.22 -22.45 -50.57
C VAL A 572 33.38 -23.78 -49.79
N ARG A 573 34.61 -24.13 -49.39
CA ARG A 573 34.86 -25.33 -48.57
C ARG A 573 34.33 -25.19 -47.14
N GLN A 574 34.35 -23.98 -46.58
CA GLN A 574 33.79 -23.72 -45.26
C GLN A 574 32.27 -23.91 -45.26
N TRP A 575 31.57 -23.39 -46.29
CA TRP A 575 30.13 -23.63 -46.47
C TRP A 575 29.80 -25.13 -46.58
N GLY A 576 30.58 -25.90 -47.36
CA GLY A 576 30.41 -27.36 -47.42
C GLY A 576 30.56 -28.03 -46.05
N ALA A 577 31.64 -27.74 -45.33
CA ALA A 577 31.90 -28.29 -44.00
C ALA A 577 30.88 -27.84 -42.93
N GLU A 578 30.37 -26.61 -43.00
CA GLU A 578 29.31 -26.13 -42.11
C GLU A 578 27.98 -26.82 -42.42
N ILE A 579 27.61 -27.04 -43.69
CA ILE A 579 26.40 -27.81 -44.03
C ILE A 579 26.53 -29.26 -43.56
N GLU A 580 27.65 -29.95 -43.82
CA GLU A 580 27.89 -31.32 -43.32
C GLU A 580 27.85 -31.41 -41.78
N ARG A 581 28.31 -30.36 -41.09
CA ARG A 581 28.32 -30.28 -39.63
C ARG A 581 26.93 -30.01 -39.04
N PHE A 582 26.22 -29.01 -39.55
CA PHE A 582 24.96 -28.52 -38.97
C PHE A 582 23.72 -29.19 -39.56
N ALA A 583 23.73 -29.53 -40.85
CA ALA A 583 22.58 -29.97 -41.64
C ALA A 583 22.94 -31.13 -42.59
N PRO A 584 23.37 -32.30 -42.05
CA PRO A 584 23.87 -33.43 -42.84
C PRO A 584 22.84 -34.08 -43.77
N SER A 585 21.56 -33.75 -43.62
CA SER A 585 20.47 -34.15 -44.52
C SER A 585 20.49 -33.40 -45.86
N LEU A 586 21.14 -32.24 -45.93
CA LEU A 586 21.26 -31.44 -47.15
C LEU A 586 22.36 -32.02 -48.05
N ARG A 587 21.99 -32.39 -49.28
CA ARG A 587 22.94 -32.81 -50.32
C ARG A 587 23.65 -31.58 -50.89
N VAL A 588 24.96 -31.48 -50.70
CA VAL A 588 25.80 -30.40 -51.23
C VAL A 588 26.47 -30.83 -52.54
N HIS A 589 26.45 -29.96 -53.55
CA HIS A 589 27.25 -30.11 -54.76
C HIS A 589 28.15 -28.88 -54.95
N LEU A 590 29.47 -29.08 -54.89
CA LEU A 590 30.45 -28.00 -55.04
C LEU A 590 30.75 -27.76 -56.52
N HIS A 591 30.05 -26.79 -57.13
CA HIS A 591 30.23 -26.42 -58.53
C HIS A 591 31.38 -25.42 -58.70
N HIS A 592 32.62 -25.89 -58.84
CA HIS A 592 33.79 -25.04 -59.11
C HIS A 592 34.87 -25.71 -59.98
N GLY A 593 35.60 -24.92 -60.77
CA GLY A 593 36.76 -25.37 -61.54
C GLY A 593 36.55 -25.44 -63.06
N VAL A 594 37.49 -26.09 -63.75
CA VAL A 594 37.57 -26.12 -65.23
C VAL A 594 36.60 -27.10 -65.88
N GLY A 595 36.24 -28.19 -65.19
CA GLY A 595 35.26 -29.19 -65.65
C GLY A 595 33.91 -29.05 -64.95
N ARG A 596 33.42 -27.81 -64.81
CA ARG A 596 32.07 -27.53 -64.28
C ARG A 596 31.00 -28.03 -65.25
N LEU A 597 29.83 -28.42 -64.72
CA LEU A 597 28.65 -28.88 -65.49
C LEU A 597 28.27 -27.90 -66.61
#